data_AF-A0A964MBQ1-F1
#
_entry.id   AF-A0A964MBQ1-F1
#
_cell.length_a   1.000
_cell.length_b   1.000
_cell.length_c   1.000
_cell.angle_alpha   90.00
_cell.angle_beta   90.00
_cell.angle_gamma   90.00
#
_symmetry.space_group_name_H-M   'P 1'
#
loop_
_entity.id
_entity.type
_entity.pdbx_description
1 polymer ?
#
loop_
_entity_poly.entity_id
_entity_poly.type
_entity_poly.pdbx_seq_one_letter_code
_entity_poly.pdbx_strand_id
1 'polypeptide(L)'
;MKQFAKKVLESLPRAVAYADVRVTESRTEHIATKNGAVESLSRGSDAGFGVRVLLDGRWGFASSSKADDREISRVVRDAVAIARASALTAGERAVLAPQAPQRGHFATAVRTDPFAVPLERKIALLLDADREMRKERQVKLASGGLWFLRQRKAFASTEGTLVSEDRTESGGGIHATAIDGPEVQTRSHPNDFGDTRQAGYE
;
A
#
# COMPACT_ATOMS: atom_id res chain seq x y z
N MET A 1 4.60 -15.16 -2.55
CA MET A 1 5.42 -14.09 -1.92
C MET A 1 6.54 -14.60 -1.01
N LYS A 2 6.26 -15.31 0.10
CA LYS A 2 7.31 -15.80 1.03
C LYS A 2 8.40 -16.66 0.36
N GLN A 3 7.99 -17.61 -0.48
CA GLN A 3 8.93 -18.45 -1.24
C GLN A 3 9.81 -17.63 -2.19
N PHE A 4 9.23 -16.63 -2.86
CA PHE A 4 9.98 -15.70 -3.71
C PHE A 4 11.00 -14.89 -2.90
N ALA A 5 10.60 -14.33 -1.75
CA ALA A 5 11.53 -13.60 -0.87
C ALA A 5 12.71 -14.49 -0.43
N LYS A 6 12.44 -15.76 -0.08
CA LYS A 6 13.47 -16.75 0.25
C LYS A 6 14.40 -17.03 -0.92
N LYS A 7 13.86 -17.24 -2.12
CA LYS A 7 14.63 -17.44 -3.36
C LYS A 7 15.58 -16.27 -3.63
N VAL A 8 15.11 -15.04 -3.46
CA VAL A 8 15.95 -13.84 -3.62
C VAL A 8 17.08 -13.84 -2.59
N LEU A 9 16.79 -14.16 -1.31
CA LEU A 9 17.84 -14.27 -0.29
C LEU A 9 18.87 -15.36 -0.62
N GLU A 10 18.45 -16.50 -1.15
CA GLU A 10 19.34 -17.60 -1.53
C GLU A 10 20.30 -17.23 -2.67
N SER A 11 20.00 -16.17 -3.45
CA SER A 11 20.88 -15.65 -4.50
C SER A 11 21.95 -14.66 -4.01
N LEU A 12 21.95 -14.30 -2.72
CA LEU A 12 22.94 -13.41 -2.15
C LEU A 12 24.33 -14.07 -2.02
N PRO A 13 25.42 -13.30 -2.20
CA PRO A 13 26.75 -13.81 -1.96
C PRO A 13 27.00 -14.00 -0.45
N ARG A 14 27.77 -15.04 -0.09
CA ARG A 14 28.07 -15.42 1.31
C ARG A 14 28.75 -14.33 2.16
N ALA A 15 29.41 -13.36 1.52
CA ALA A 15 30.11 -12.28 2.20
C ALA A 15 29.16 -11.24 2.85
N VAL A 16 27.86 -11.27 2.50
CA VAL A 16 26.87 -10.33 3.05
C VAL A 16 26.60 -10.66 4.52
N ALA A 17 26.92 -9.71 5.40
CA ALA A 17 26.72 -9.86 6.84
C ALA A 17 25.23 -9.92 7.21
N TYR A 18 24.40 -9.13 6.53
CA TYR A 18 22.95 -9.18 6.68
C TYR A 18 22.26 -8.76 5.38
N ALA A 19 21.10 -9.35 5.10
CA ALA A 19 20.18 -8.80 4.12
C ALA A 19 18.73 -9.04 4.49
N ASP A 20 17.86 -8.20 3.94
CA ASP A 20 16.42 -8.44 3.92
C ASP A 20 15.81 -8.23 2.54
N VAL A 21 14.74 -8.99 2.29
CA VAL A 21 13.93 -8.91 1.08
C VAL A 21 12.50 -8.59 1.48
N ARG A 22 11.95 -7.54 0.89
CA ARG A 22 10.53 -7.17 1.00
C ARG A 22 9.87 -7.38 -0.34
N VAL A 23 8.77 -8.12 -0.37
CA VAL A 23 7.93 -8.31 -1.54
C VAL A 23 6.58 -7.69 -1.23
N THR A 24 6.06 -6.85 -2.12
CA THR A 24 4.76 -6.17 -1.95
C THR A 24 3.93 -6.37 -3.20
N GLU A 25 2.65 -6.64 -2.99
CA GLU A 25 1.60 -6.54 -4.01
C GLU A 25 0.52 -5.63 -3.44
N SER A 26 0.09 -4.62 -4.19
CA SER A 26 -1.01 -3.73 -3.80
C SER A 26 -2.07 -3.70 -4.89
N ARG A 27 -3.33 -3.68 -4.48
CA ARG A 27 -4.49 -3.42 -5.32
C ARG A 27 -5.23 -2.24 -4.74
N THR A 28 -5.55 -1.26 -5.57
CA THR A 28 -6.32 -0.07 -5.18
C THR A 28 -7.58 0.03 -6.01
N GLU A 29 -8.63 0.59 -5.42
CA GLU A 29 -9.82 1.03 -6.13
C GLU A 29 -10.27 2.37 -5.52
N HIS A 30 -10.46 3.37 -6.37
CA HIS A 30 -10.99 4.66 -5.98
C HIS A 30 -12.17 5.02 -6.88
N ILE A 31 -13.26 5.46 -6.26
CA ILE A 31 -14.48 5.93 -6.92
C ILE A 31 -14.77 7.31 -6.37
N ALA A 32 -15.00 8.28 -7.24
CA ALA A 32 -15.46 9.61 -6.88
C ALA A 32 -16.70 9.98 -7.69
N THR A 33 -17.69 10.58 -7.03
CA THR A 33 -18.90 11.11 -7.65
C THR A 33 -19.05 12.58 -7.31
N LYS A 34 -19.68 13.33 -8.22
CA LYS A 34 -19.99 14.73 -8.04
C LYS A 34 -21.29 15.10 -8.75
N ASN A 35 -22.19 15.76 -8.05
CA ASN A 35 -23.46 16.27 -8.58
C ASN A 35 -24.26 15.24 -9.39
N GLY A 36 -24.38 14.02 -8.86
CA GLY A 36 -25.16 12.94 -9.45
C GLY A 36 -24.48 12.21 -10.61
N ALA A 37 -23.20 12.46 -10.87
CA ALA A 37 -22.41 11.79 -11.88
C ALA A 37 -21.14 11.17 -11.29
N VAL A 38 -20.61 10.14 -11.95
CA VAL A 38 -19.28 9.62 -11.65
C VAL A 38 -18.25 10.61 -12.18
N GLU A 39 -17.41 11.14 -11.29
CA GLU A 39 -16.33 12.07 -11.64
C GLU A 39 -15.05 11.30 -11.98
N SER A 40 -14.72 10.27 -11.21
CA SER A 40 -13.59 9.40 -11.52
C SER A 40 -13.78 7.98 -11.00
N LEU A 41 -13.14 7.05 -11.70
CA LEU A 41 -13.03 5.66 -11.31
C LEU A 41 -11.62 5.19 -11.68
N SER A 42 -10.87 4.72 -10.70
CA SER A 42 -9.55 4.14 -10.93
C SER A 42 -9.39 2.83 -10.18
N ARG A 43 -8.67 1.90 -10.82
CA ARG A 43 -8.21 0.66 -10.22
C ARG A 43 -6.74 0.52 -10.53
N GLY A 44 -5.94 0.24 -9.51
CA GLY A 44 -4.51 0.03 -9.62
C GLY A 44 -4.14 -1.36 -9.15
N SER A 45 -3.08 -1.91 -9.74
CA SER A 45 -2.39 -3.07 -9.20
C SER A 45 -0.90 -2.90 -9.41
N ASP A 46 -0.13 -3.00 -8.33
CA ASP A 46 1.32 -2.87 -8.35
C ASP A 46 1.93 -4.07 -7.63
N ALA A 47 3.09 -4.50 -8.11
CA ALA A 47 3.86 -5.56 -7.48
C ALA A 47 5.35 -5.28 -7.62
N GLY A 48 6.12 -5.67 -6.63
CA GLY A 48 7.57 -5.57 -6.69
C GLY A 48 8.26 -6.11 -5.45
N PHE A 49 9.58 -6.10 -5.52
CA PHE A 49 10.44 -6.49 -4.42
C PHE A 49 11.61 -5.53 -4.26
N GLY A 50 12.08 -5.40 -3.03
CA GLY A 50 13.29 -4.68 -2.68
C GLY A 50 14.23 -5.60 -1.91
N VAL A 51 15.52 -5.45 -2.18
CA VAL A 51 16.60 -6.13 -1.49
C VAL A 51 17.45 -5.08 -0.80
N ARG A 52 17.60 -5.21 0.51
CA ARG A 52 18.49 -4.39 1.32
C ARG A 52 19.63 -5.25 1.84
N VAL A 53 20.86 -4.80 1.64
CA VAL A 53 22.10 -5.51 1.98
C VAL A 53 22.93 -4.68 2.93
N LEU A 54 23.46 -5.31 3.97
CA LEU A 54 24.50 -4.78 4.83
C LEU A 54 25.79 -5.57 4.57
N LEU A 55 26.80 -4.89 4.04
CA LEU A 55 28.12 -5.45 3.78
C LEU A 55 29.18 -4.55 4.42
N ASP A 56 30.05 -5.12 5.25
CA ASP A 56 31.07 -4.37 6.01
C ASP A 56 30.51 -3.16 6.79
N GLY A 57 29.29 -3.29 7.34
CA GLY A 57 28.62 -2.21 8.07
C GLY A 57 28.09 -1.08 7.19
N ARG A 58 27.92 -1.32 5.88
CA ARG A 58 27.44 -0.33 4.89
C ARG A 58 26.21 -0.85 4.16
N TRP A 59 25.23 0.03 3.99
CA TRP A 59 23.95 -0.30 3.39
C TRP A 59 23.98 -0.15 1.87
N GLY A 60 23.33 -1.08 1.19
CA GLY A 60 22.92 -0.94 -0.19
C GLY A 60 21.50 -1.42 -0.39
N PHE A 61 20.81 -0.82 -1.35
CA PHE A 61 19.41 -1.15 -1.64
C PHE A 61 19.16 -1.09 -3.14
N ALA A 62 18.42 -2.07 -3.64
CA ALA A 62 17.88 -2.06 -4.99
C ALA A 62 16.49 -2.69 -5.00
N SER A 63 15.70 -2.40 -6.04
CA SER A 63 14.35 -2.92 -6.18
C SER A 63 13.95 -3.11 -7.64
N SER A 64 12.92 -3.91 -7.87
CA SER A 64 12.30 -4.09 -9.18
C SER A 64 10.85 -4.56 -9.07
N SER A 65 10.09 -4.33 -10.13
CA SER A 65 8.74 -4.87 -10.34
C SER A 65 8.73 -6.17 -11.17
N LYS A 66 9.87 -6.61 -11.71
CA LYS A 66 9.97 -7.85 -12.50
C LYS A 66 10.55 -8.98 -11.66
N ALA A 67 9.90 -10.15 -11.67
CA ALA A 67 10.21 -11.26 -10.75
C ALA A 67 10.98 -12.43 -11.41
N ASP A 68 11.60 -12.22 -12.57
CA ASP A 68 12.40 -13.26 -13.23
C ASP A 68 13.83 -13.37 -12.68
N ASP A 69 14.50 -14.50 -12.93
CA ASP A 69 15.81 -14.81 -12.35
C ASP A 69 16.92 -13.86 -12.77
N ARG A 70 16.84 -13.31 -13.99
CA ARG A 70 17.82 -12.34 -14.48
C ARG A 70 17.67 -11.04 -13.68
N GLU A 71 16.43 -10.62 -13.46
CA GLU A 71 16.15 -9.42 -12.67
C GLU A 71 16.52 -9.60 -11.20
N ILE A 72 16.22 -10.75 -10.58
CA ILE A 72 16.66 -11.06 -9.21
C ILE A 72 18.18 -10.88 -9.10
N SER A 73 18.91 -11.51 -10.02
CA SER A 73 20.38 -11.44 -10.05
C SER A 73 20.89 -10.01 -10.23
N ARG A 74 20.21 -9.22 -11.10
CA ARG A 74 20.50 -7.80 -11.31
C ARG A 74 20.33 -7.00 -10.02
N VAL A 75 19.16 -7.11 -9.39
CA VAL A 75 18.81 -6.36 -8.17
C VAL A 75 19.75 -6.71 -7.03
N VAL A 76 20.06 -7.99 -6.83
CA VAL A 76 21.01 -8.42 -5.78
C VAL A 76 22.41 -7.86 -6.04
N ARG A 77 22.91 -7.98 -7.27
CA ARG A 77 24.22 -7.43 -7.64
C ARG A 77 24.27 -5.92 -7.42
N ASP A 78 23.22 -5.21 -7.83
CA ASP A 78 23.16 -3.75 -7.71
C ASP A 78 23.10 -3.33 -6.22
N ALA A 79 22.32 -4.01 -5.38
CA ALA A 79 22.29 -3.76 -3.94
C ALA A 79 23.66 -3.98 -3.28
N VAL A 80 24.37 -5.06 -3.65
CA VAL A 80 25.74 -5.34 -3.16
C VAL A 80 26.73 -4.29 -3.66
N ALA A 81 26.65 -3.90 -4.93
CA ALA A 81 27.52 -2.89 -5.52
C ALA A 81 27.35 -1.52 -4.83
N ILE A 82 26.10 -1.14 -4.52
CA ILE A 82 25.81 0.07 -3.76
C ILE A 82 26.41 -0.02 -2.34
N ALA A 83 26.24 -1.14 -1.63
CA ALA A 83 26.83 -1.33 -0.31
C ALA A 83 28.36 -1.19 -0.32
N ARG A 84 29.03 -1.73 -1.36
CA ARG A 84 30.48 -1.59 -1.57
C ARG A 84 30.88 -0.15 -1.86
N ALA A 85 30.14 0.55 -2.71
CA ALA A 85 30.41 1.97 -3.02
C ALA A 85 30.26 2.83 -1.77
N SER A 86 29.23 2.59 -0.96
CA SER A 86 29.02 3.25 0.34
C SER A 86 30.14 2.96 1.35
N ALA A 87 30.92 1.88 1.17
CA ALA A 87 32.11 1.63 1.99
C ALA A 87 33.26 2.60 1.73
N LEU A 88 33.28 3.27 0.58
CA LEU A 88 34.33 4.24 0.22
C LEU A 88 34.13 5.61 0.88
N THR A 89 32.93 5.90 1.36
CA THR A 89 32.63 7.18 2.02
C THR A 89 32.96 7.13 3.51
N ALA A 90 33.35 8.27 4.08
CA ALA A 90 33.54 8.42 5.52
C ALA A 90 32.21 8.31 6.28
N GLY A 91 32.26 7.95 7.57
CA GLY A 91 31.10 7.84 8.46
C GLY A 91 31.03 6.50 9.20
N GLU A 92 30.18 6.42 10.21
CA GLU A 92 30.05 5.26 11.10
C GLU A 92 29.55 4.01 10.38
N ARG A 93 30.01 2.84 10.84
CA ARG A 93 29.56 1.54 10.34
C ARG A 93 28.33 1.10 11.13
N ALA A 94 27.29 0.69 10.42
CA ALA A 94 26.09 0.16 11.04
C ALA A 94 26.37 -1.22 11.66
N VAL A 95 25.98 -1.37 12.92
CA VAL A 95 25.97 -2.64 13.64
C VAL A 95 24.53 -2.94 14.01
N LEU A 96 24.04 -4.10 13.62
CA LEU A 96 22.68 -4.52 13.96
C LEU A 96 22.65 -5.05 15.39
N ALA A 97 21.62 -4.67 16.13
CA ALA A 97 21.30 -5.32 17.39
C ALA A 97 20.89 -6.78 17.09
N PRO A 98 21.34 -7.76 17.90
CA PRO A 98 20.94 -9.14 17.70
C PRO A 98 19.43 -9.27 17.87
N GLN A 99 18.77 -9.91 16.90
CA GLN A 99 17.33 -10.14 16.93
C GLN A 99 17.02 -11.62 16.73
N ALA A 100 16.17 -12.18 17.58
CA ALA A 100 15.68 -13.54 17.39
C ALA A 100 14.81 -13.63 16.12
N PRO A 101 14.94 -14.69 15.30
CA PRO A 101 14.19 -14.83 14.07
C PRO A 101 12.68 -14.92 14.32
N GLN A 102 11.89 -14.13 13.61
CA GLN A 102 10.43 -14.12 13.78
C GLN A 102 9.73 -14.86 12.64
N ARG A 103 8.64 -15.57 12.96
CA ARG A 103 7.78 -16.23 11.97
C ARG A 103 6.34 -15.94 12.28
N GLY A 104 5.57 -15.61 11.25
CA GLY A 104 4.17 -15.28 11.46
C GLY A 104 3.45 -14.87 10.19
N HIS A 105 2.15 -14.69 10.35
CA HIS A 105 1.28 -14.12 9.34
C HIS A 105 0.21 -13.28 10.04
N PHE A 106 0.01 -12.06 9.55
CA PHE A 106 -1.13 -11.23 9.92
C PHE A 106 -2.06 -11.10 8.72
N ALA A 107 -3.37 -11.15 8.96
CA ALA A 107 -4.38 -10.83 7.97
C ALA A 107 -5.48 -10.01 8.62
N THR A 108 -5.92 -8.96 7.93
CA THR A 108 -7.12 -8.21 8.35
C THR A 108 -8.33 -9.14 8.34
N ALA A 109 -9.14 -9.11 9.39
CA ALA A 109 -10.43 -9.80 9.38
C ALA A 109 -11.38 -9.12 8.39
N VAL A 110 -11.72 -9.80 7.30
CA VAL A 110 -12.57 -9.26 6.23
C VAL A 110 -13.85 -10.07 6.16
N ARG A 111 -14.98 -9.46 6.52
CA ARG A 111 -16.31 -10.10 6.43
C ARG A 111 -16.82 -10.11 4.99
N THR A 112 -16.74 -8.96 4.31
CA THR A 112 -17.10 -8.79 2.91
C THR A 112 -15.87 -8.29 2.15
N ASP A 113 -15.45 -8.98 1.10
CA ASP A 113 -14.32 -8.52 0.29
C ASP A 113 -14.72 -7.27 -0.53
N PRO A 114 -14.13 -6.09 -0.28
CA PRO A 114 -14.46 -4.89 -1.04
C PRO A 114 -14.17 -5.05 -2.53
N PHE A 115 -13.18 -5.84 -2.95
CA PHE A 115 -12.86 -6.04 -4.36
C PHE A 115 -13.78 -7.04 -5.07
N ALA A 116 -14.58 -7.80 -4.31
CA ALA A 116 -15.61 -8.69 -4.85
C ALA A 116 -16.98 -8.00 -4.97
N VAL A 117 -17.20 -6.89 -4.25
CA VAL A 117 -18.44 -6.11 -4.35
C VAL A 117 -18.53 -5.46 -5.75
N PRO A 118 -19.64 -5.65 -6.48
CA PRO A 118 -19.84 -5.06 -7.81
C PRO A 118 -19.67 -3.55 -7.80
N LEU A 119 -19.10 -3.01 -8.88
CA LEU A 119 -18.84 -1.59 -8.99
C LEU A 119 -20.13 -0.78 -9.01
N GLU A 120 -21.16 -1.32 -9.67
CA GLU A 120 -22.48 -0.74 -9.79
C GLU A 120 -23.10 -0.50 -8.40
N ARG A 121 -22.90 -1.44 -7.47
CA ARG A 121 -23.39 -1.30 -6.09
C ARG A 121 -22.71 -0.15 -5.35
N LYS A 122 -21.41 0.02 -5.56
CA LYS A 122 -20.61 1.09 -4.94
C LYS A 122 -20.95 2.46 -5.51
N ILE A 123 -21.11 2.54 -6.82
CA ILE A 123 -21.53 3.78 -7.50
C ILE A 123 -22.95 4.15 -7.07
N ALA A 124 -23.87 3.18 -7.03
CA ALA A 124 -25.24 3.43 -6.60
C ALA A 124 -25.29 4.00 -5.17
N LEU A 125 -24.48 3.46 -4.24
CA LEU A 125 -24.38 3.99 -2.87
C LEU A 125 -23.99 5.48 -2.86
N LEU A 126 -22.97 5.86 -3.64
CA LEU A 126 -22.52 7.25 -3.72
C LEU A 126 -23.57 8.17 -4.38
N LEU A 127 -24.22 7.70 -5.45
CA LEU A 127 -25.26 8.45 -6.14
C LEU A 127 -26.53 8.62 -5.30
N ASP A 128 -26.86 7.64 -4.46
CA ASP A 128 -27.97 7.75 -3.51
C ASP A 128 -27.64 8.76 -2.40
N ALA A 129 -26.43 8.73 -1.84
CA ALA A 129 -26.00 9.74 -0.88
C ALA A 129 -25.99 11.16 -1.47
N ASP A 130 -25.51 11.31 -2.71
CA ASP A 130 -25.56 12.57 -3.45
C ASP A 130 -27.00 13.08 -3.63
N ARG A 131 -27.93 12.19 -4.02
CA ARG A 131 -29.35 12.52 -4.20
C ARG A 131 -29.97 13.02 -2.90
N GLU A 132 -29.66 12.38 -1.78
CA GLU A 132 -30.13 12.79 -0.46
C GLU A 132 -29.57 14.17 -0.06
N MET A 133 -28.27 14.40 -0.23
CA MET A 133 -27.64 15.70 0.07
C MET A 133 -28.25 16.84 -0.76
N ARG A 134 -28.53 16.60 -2.04
CA ARG A 134 -29.08 17.62 -2.96
C ARG A 134 -30.58 17.86 -2.83
N LYS A 135 -31.29 17.20 -1.90
CA LYS A 135 -32.68 17.57 -1.56
C LYS A 135 -32.73 18.99 -0.99
N GLU A 136 -31.68 19.42 -0.30
CA GLU A 136 -31.54 20.79 0.19
C GLU A 136 -31.16 21.73 -0.95
N ARG A 137 -32.03 22.70 -1.25
CA ARG A 137 -31.89 23.59 -2.42
C ARG A 137 -30.62 24.45 -2.40
N GLN A 138 -30.09 24.73 -1.21
CA GLN A 138 -28.87 25.50 -1.03
C GLN A 138 -27.61 24.67 -1.34
N VAL A 139 -27.67 23.33 -1.32
CA VAL A 139 -26.54 22.46 -1.69
C VAL A 139 -26.32 22.52 -3.20
N LYS A 140 -25.26 23.22 -3.62
CA LYS A 140 -24.89 23.39 -5.03
C LYS A 140 -23.84 22.39 -5.48
N LEU A 141 -23.10 21.83 -4.53
CA LEU A 141 -22.11 20.81 -4.77
C LEU A 141 -22.29 19.67 -3.77
N ALA A 142 -22.50 18.48 -4.30
CA ALA A 142 -22.47 17.22 -3.56
C ALA A 142 -21.36 16.36 -4.17
N SER A 143 -20.49 15.81 -3.33
CA SER A 143 -19.46 14.87 -3.75
C SER A 143 -19.35 13.70 -2.79
N GLY A 144 -18.86 12.58 -3.29
CA GLY A 144 -18.67 11.37 -2.50
C GLY A 144 -17.51 10.55 -3.03
N GLY A 145 -16.88 9.79 -2.14
CA GLY A 145 -15.72 8.99 -2.44
C GLY A 145 -15.75 7.65 -1.72
N LEU A 146 -15.27 6.62 -2.41
CA LEU A 146 -14.91 5.33 -1.82
C LEU A 146 -13.45 5.02 -2.16
N TRP A 147 -12.71 4.48 -1.19
CA TRP A 147 -11.32 4.09 -1.32
C TRP A 147 -11.11 2.69 -0.75
N PHE A 148 -10.48 1.82 -1.54
CA PHE A 148 -10.14 0.47 -1.13
C PHE A 148 -8.68 0.17 -1.42
N LEU A 149 -7.99 -0.44 -0.46
CA LEU A 149 -6.62 -0.91 -0.59
C LEU A 149 -6.56 -2.36 -0.11
N ARG A 150 -6.00 -3.25 -0.93
CA ARG A 150 -5.52 -4.55 -0.48
C ARG A 150 -4.02 -4.60 -0.70
N GLN A 151 -3.28 -4.87 0.35
CA GLN A 151 -1.83 -4.97 0.33
C GLN A 151 -1.41 -6.32 0.88
N ARG A 152 -0.67 -7.08 0.08
CA ARG A 152 0.03 -8.28 0.52
C ARG A 152 1.52 -7.96 0.63
N LYS A 153 2.15 -8.38 1.72
CA LYS A 153 3.57 -8.17 1.99
C LYS A 153 4.22 -9.44 2.50
N ALA A 154 5.44 -9.68 2.08
CA ALA A 154 6.32 -10.67 2.70
C ALA A 154 7.66 -10.02 3.02
N PHE A 155 8.20 -10.34 4.19
CA PHE A 155 9.53 -9.95 4.63
C PHE A 155 10.32 -11.21 4.97
N ALA A 156 11.54 -11.29 4.45
CA ALA A 156 12.50 -12.33 4.81
C ALA A 156 13.85 -11.70 5.11
N SER A 157 14.60 -12.20 6.11
CA SER A 157 15.99 -11.78 6.38
C SER A 157 16.95 -12.96 6.43
N THR A 158 18.25 -12.67 6.27
CA THR A 158 19.34 -13.66 6.41
C THR A 158 19.47 -14.22 7.83
N GLU A 159 18.94 -13.51 8.83
CA GLU A 159 18.83 -14.02 10.20
C GLU A 159 17.72 -15.07 10.35
N GLY A 160 16.92 -15.32 9.31
CA GLY A 160 15.89 -16.36 9.30
C GLY A 160 14.49 -15.87 9.66
N THR A 161 14.28 -14.56 9.82
CA THR A 161 12.93 -14.00 9.95
C THR A 161 12.16 -14.22 8.64
N LEU A 162 10.91 -14.67 8.75
CA LEU A 162 10.01 -14.87 7.62
C LEU A 162 8.56 -14.58 8.03
N VAL A 163 8.07 -13.39 7.70
CA VAL A 163 6.73 -12.92 8.06
C VAL A 163 5.96 -12.45 6.83
N SER A 164 4.63 -12.48 6.90
CA SER A 164 3.77 -11.91 5.86
C SER A 164 2.55 -11.20 6.43
N GLU A 165 2.05 -10.23 5.68
CA GLU A 165 0.86 -9.46 6.01
C GLU A 165 -0.08 -9.47 4.80
N ASP A 166 -1.37 -9.72 5.03
CA ASP A 166 -2.46 -9.48 4.07
C ASP A 166 -3.41 -8.44 4.66
N ARG A 167 -3.18 -7.18 4.32
CA ARG A 167 -3.93 -6.05 4.86
C ARG A 167 -4.99 -5.60 3.88
N THR A 168 -6.22 -5.43 4.35
CA THR A 168 -7.30 -4.78 3.58
C THR A 168 -7.77 -3.55 4.33
N GLU A 169 -7.89 -2.45 3.62
CA GLU A 169 -8.43 -1.19 4.12
C GLU A 169 -9.56 -0.76 3.19
N SER A 170 -10.65 -0.31 3.81
CA SER A 170 -11.84 0.18 3.12
C SER A 170 -12.29 1.47 3.78
N GLY A 171 -12.72 2.43 2.99
CA GLY A 171 -13.15 3.72 3.49
C GLY A 171 -13.99 4.52 2.50
N GLY A 172 -14.56 5.59 3.01
CA GLY A 172 -15.46 6.43 2.24
C GLY A 172 -15.83 7.71 2.96
N GLY A 173 -16.39 8.65 2.21
CA GLY A 173 -16.85 9.93 2.73
C GLY A 173 -17.69 10.68 1.71
N ILE A 174 -18.47 11.62 2.22
CA ILE A 174 -19.31 12.52 1.42
C ILE A 174 -19.15 13.95 1.90
N HIS A 175 -19.35 14.88 0.99
CA HIS A 175 -19.26 16.33 1.23
C HIS A 175 -20.44 17.02 0.55
N ALA A 176 -21.07 17.93 1.29
CA ALA A 176 -22.11 18.82 0.79
C ALA A 176 -21.66 20.26 0.99
N THR A 177 -21.61 21.03 -0.08
CA THR A 177 -21.35 22.47 -0.06
C THR A 177 -22.63 23.23 -0.40
N ALA A 178 -23.12 23.99 0.57
CA ALA A 178 -24.22 24.92 0.44
C ALA A 178 -23.72 26.32 0.07
N ILE A 179 -24.44 26.99 -0.82
CA ILE A 179 -24.17 28.36 -1.24
C ILE A 179 -25.46 29.17 -1.15
N ASP A 180 -25.41 30.28 -0.41
CA ASP A 180 -26.48 31.27 -0.30
C ASP A 180 -25.91 32.69 -0.33
N GLY A 181 -26.08 33.39 -1.46
CA GLY A 181 -25.45 34.69 -1.69
C GLY A 181 -23.93 34.63 -1.54
N PRO A 182 -23.31 35.44 -0.65
CA PRO A 182 -21.87 35.41 -0.41
C PRO A 182 -21.42 34.27 0.53
N GLU A 183 -22.36 33.56 1.16
CA GLU A 183 -22.05 32.54 2.16
C GLU A 183 -21.85 31.17 1.51
N VAL A 184 -20.74 30.52 1.84
CA VAL A 184 -20.40 29.16 1.41
C VAL A 184 -20.06 28.34 2.63
N GLN A 185 -20.79 27.24 2.85
CA GLN A 185 -20.51 26.29 3.92
C GLN A 185 -20.40 24.88 3.39
N THR A 186 -19.40 24.14 3.88
CA THR A 186 -19.25 22.72 3.60
C THR A 186 -19.46 21.91 4.89
N ARG A 187 -20.18 20.80 4.75
CA ARG A 187 -20.25 19.74 5.76
C ARG A 187 -19.83 18.43 5.14
N SER A 188 -19.22 17.59 5.95
CA SER A 188 -18.68 16.30 5.56
C SER A 188 -19.21 15.21 6.49
N HIS A 189 -19.25 13.99 5.99
CA HIS A 189 -19.52 12.81 6.80
C HIS A 189 -18.69 11.63 6.29
N PRO A 190 -18.11 10.80 7.18
CA PRO A 190 -18.10 10.90 8.64
C PRO A 190 -17.17 11.97 9.22
N ASN A 191 -16.19 12.45 8.44
CA ASN A 191 -15.36 13.63 8.73
C ASN A 191 -14.80 14.18 7.40
N ASP A 192 -14.00 15.25 7.45
CA ASP A 192 -13.50 15.95 6.25
C ASP A 192 -12.67 15.09 5.30
N PHE A 193 -12.05 14.01 5.78
CA PHE A 193 -11.24 13.06 5.01
C PHE A 193 -11.95 11.72 4.77
N GLY A 194 -13.20 11.57 5.21
CA GLY A 194 -13.88 10.28 5.29
C GLY A 194 -13.37 9.41 6.44
N ASP A 195 -13.87 8.18 6.54
CA ASP A 195 -13.35 7.18 7.49
C ASP A 195 -12.77 6.01 6.71
N THR A 196 -11.62 5.52 7.16
CA THR A 196 -10.93 4.36 6.58
C THR A 196 -10.52 3.43 7.70
N ARG A 197 -10.87 2.16 7.56
CA ARG A 197 -10.60 1.13 8.57
C ARG A 197 -9.90 -0.06 7.95
N GLN A 198 -9.12 -0.79 8.75
CA GLN A 198 -8.63 -2.12 8.40
C GLN A 198 -9.79 -3.12 8.52
N ALA A 199 -10.70 -3.06 7.55
CA ALA A 199 -11.91 -3.83 7.49
C ALA A 199 -12.31 -4.13 6.03
N GLY A 200 -13.31 -4.98 5.88
CA GLY A 200 -13.92 -5.27 4.59
C GLY A 200 -14.84 -4.15 4.10
N TYR A 201 -15.73 -4.48 3.16
CA TYR A 201 -16.83 -3.60 2.77
C TYR A 201 -17.93 -3.65 3.84
N GLU A 202 -18.16 -2.52 4.50
CA GLU A 202 -19.10 -2.34 5.63
C GLU A 202 -20.07 -1.19 5.39
#